data_AF-A0A8J3NIK0-F1
#
_entry.id   AF-A0A8J3NIK0-F1
#
_cell.length_a   1.000
_cell.length_b   1.000
_cell.length_c   1.000
_cell.angle_alpha   90.00
_cell.angle_beta   90.00
_cell.angle_gamma   90.00
#
_symmetry.space_group_name_H-M   'P 1'
#
loop_
_entity.id
_entity.type
_entity.pdbx_description
1 polymer ?
#
loop_
_entity_poly.entity_id
_entity_poly.type
_entity_poly.pdbx_seq_one_letter_code
_entity_poly.pdbx_strand_id
1 'polypeptide(L)'
;MTVSDSRNVFVNLVMRVPADGNMPILSRIKPWSDAVVYDGEFELLLGELDALRRLAISEDELGIVGEIETAAERCVRDGGLELHFLGD
;
A
#
# COMPACT_ATOMS: atom_id res chain seq x y z
N MET A 1 7.34 10.30 -1.42
CA MET A 1 7.66 9.68 -0.11
C MET A 1 7.98 8.21 -0.34
N THR A 2 8.85 7.59 0.48
CA THR A 2 9.26 6.18 0.32
C THR A 2 9.03 5.42 1.62
N VAL A 3 8.41 4.25 1.54
CA VAL A 3 8.22 3.30 2.64
C VAL A 3 9.00 2.03 2.30
N SER A 4 9.74 1.47 3.26
CA SER A 4 10.61 0.30 3.05
C SER A 4 9.98 -0.95 3.64
N ASP A 5 9.61 -1.92 2.79
CA ASP A 5 9.12 -3.24 3.20
C ASP A 5 10.26 -4.27 3.26
N SER A 6 11.16 -4.09 4.23
CA SER A 6 12.45 -4.83 4.32
C SER A 6 12.32 -6.34 4.50
N ARG A 7 11.10 -6.87 4.68
CA ARG A 7 10.81 -8.29 4.93
C ARG A 7 9.70 -8.82 4.01
N ASN A 8 9.32 -8.08 2.97
CA ASN A 8 8.21 -8.44 2.08
C ASN A 8 6.88 -8.66 2.83
N VAL A 9 6.68 -8.03 3.99
CA VAL A 9 5.48 -8.20 4.82
C VAL A 9 4.26 -7.64 4.09
N PHE A 10 4.38 -6.43 3.56
CA PHE A 10 3.30 -5.75 2.86
C PHE A 10 2.97 -6.45 1.54
N VAL A 11 3.97 -6.80 0.74
CA VAL A 11 3.70 -7.49 -0.53
C VAL A 11 3.10 -8.89 -0.31
N ASN A 12 3.54 -9.62 0.72
CA ASN A 12 2.93 -10.91 1.07
C ASN A 12 1.47 -10.75 1.52
N LEU A 13 1.14 -9.66 2.22
CA LEU A 13 -0.23 -9.37 2.62
C LEU A 13 -1.11 -9.01 1.40
N VAL A 14 -0.62 -8.17 0.49
CA VAL A 14 -1.30 -7.85 -0.77
C VAL A 14 -1.58 -9.11 -1.60
N MET A 15 -0.62 -10.04 -1.66
CA MET A 15 -0.76 -11.30 -2.39
C MET A 15 -1.79 -12.27 -1.78
N ARG A 16 -2.27 -12.04 -0.54
CA ARG A 16 -3.38 -12.82 0.05
C ARG A 16 -4.75 -12.33 -0.40
N VAL A 17 -4.85 -11.14 -0.99
CA VAL A 17 -6.10 -10.63 -1.53
C VAL A 17 -6.49 -11.51 -2.74
N PRO A 18 -7.73 -12.04 -2.78
CA PRO A 18 -8.20 -12.81 -3.94
C PRO A 18 -8.06 -12.01 -5.24
N ALA A 19 -7.82 -12.70 -6.36
CA ALA A 19 -7.72 -12.03 -7.67
C ALA A 19 -9.03 -11.30 -8.07
N ASP A 20 -10.17 -11.76 -7.53
CA ASP A 20 -11.48 -11.10 -7.69
C ASP A 20 -11.70 -9.93 -6.72
N GLY A 21 -10.74 -9.69 -5.82
CA GLY A 21 -10.74 -8.55 -4.92
C GLY A 21 -10.60 -7.26 -5.72
N ASN A 22 -11.59 -6.38 -5.60
CA ASN A 22 -11.60 -5.08 -6.28
C ASN A 22 -10.61 -4.11 -5.60
N MET A 23 -9.31 -4.34 -5.81
CA MET A 23 -8.21 -3.51 -5.29
C MET A 23 -7.30 -3.03 -6.44
N PRO A 24 -7.79 -2.12 -7.29
CA PRO A 24 -7.05 -1.65 -8.46
C PRO A 24 -5.67 -1.08 -8.15
N ILE A 25 -5.47 -0.39 -7.02
CA ILE A 25 -4.15 0.18 -6.68
C ILE A 25 -3.21 -0.89 -6.15
N LEU A 26 -3.61 -1.65 -5.12
CA LEU A 26 -2.78 -2.70 -4.51
C LEU A 26 -2.47 -3.82 -5.50
N SER A 27 -3.35 -4.09 -6.48
CA SER A 27 -3.08 -5.09 -7.52
C SER A 27 -1.85 -4.78 -8.39
N ARG A 28 -1.44 -3.51 -8.46
CA ARG A 28 -0.24 -3.04 -9.18
C ARG A 28 1.05 -3.33 -8.41
N ILE A 29 0.96 -3.48 -7.09
CA ILE A 29 2.11 -3.69 -6.21
C ILE A 29 2.54 -5.15 -6.33
N LYS A 30 3.76 -5.37 -6.84
CA LYS A 30 4.35 -6.70 -7.05
C LYS A 30 5.76 -6.74 -6.46
N PRO A 31 6.26 -7.93 -6.03
CA PRO A 31 7.56 -8.02 -5.36
C PRO A 31 8.74 -7.48 -6.20
N TRP A 32 8.65 -7.60 -7.52
CA TRP A 32 9.75 -7.31 -8.46
C TRP A 32 9.44 -6.13 -9.39
N SER A 33 8.43 -5.33 -9.05
CA SER A 33 8.01 -4.20 -9.88
C SER A 33 7.73 -3.00 -9.03
N ASP A 34 8.31 -1.88 -9.43
CA ASP A 34 7.96 -0.60 -8.86
C ASP A 34 6.51 -0.26 -9.20
N ALA A 35 5.85 0.42 -8.26
CA ALA A 35 4.53 0.99 -8.46
C ALA A 35 4.50 2.42 -7.90
N VAL A 36 3.95 3.35 -8.67
CA VAL A 36 3.79 4.75 -8.28
C VAL A 36 2.31 5.06 -8.13
N VAL A 37 1.93 5.65 -7.00
CA VAL A 37 0.58 6.15 -6.75
C VAL A 37 0.58 7.66 -6.90
N TYR A 38 -0.29 8.16 -7.78
CA TYR A 38 -0.36 9.57 -8.16
C TYR A 38 -1.43 10.34 -7.39
N ASP A 39 -1.33 11.67 -7.46
CA ASP A 39 -2.33 12.60 -6.94
C ASP A 39 -3.69 12.34 -7.61
N GLY A 40 -4.69 11.97 -6.83
CA GLY A 40 -6.00 11.46 -7.29
C GLY A 40 -6.23 9.96 -7.09
N GLU A 41 -5.18 9.16 -6.88
CA GLU A 41 -5.30 7.73 -6.55
C GLU A 41 -5.28 7.46 -5.04
N PHE A 42 -4.91 8.45 -4.23
CA PHE A 42 -4.70 8.28 -2.79
C PHE A 42 -5.96 7.96 -1.99
N GLU A 43 -7.12 8.56 -2.32
CA GLU A 43 -8.37 8.22 -1.62
C GLU A 43 -8.76 6.75 -1.86
N LEU A 44 -8.52 6.26 -3.08
CA LEU A 44 -8.75 4.87 -3.43
C LEU A 44 -7.76 3.96 -2.70
N LEU A 45 -6.48 4.32 -2.68
CA LEU A 45 -5.45 3.61 -1.92
C LEU A 45 -5.81 3.51 -0.43
N LEU A 46 -6.26 4.59 0.21
CA LEU A 46 -6.66 4.57 1.62
C LEU A 46 -7.81 3.59 1.88
N GLY A 47 -8.81 3.55 0.99
CA GLY A 47 -9.90 2.57 1.08
C GLY A 47 -9.42 1.12 0.91
N GLU A 48 -8.46 0.88 0.03
CA GLU A 48 -7.85 -0.43 -0.17
C GLU A 48 -6.97 -0.85 1.02
N LEU A 49 -6.23 0.08 1.64
CA LEU A 49 -5.42 -0.16 2.84
C LEU A 49 -6.29 -0.51 4.06
N ASP A 50 -7.44 0.14 4.23
CA ASP A 50 -8.41 -0.22 5.27
C ASP A 50 -8.95 -1.66 5.07
N ALA A 51 -9.20 -2.06 3.82
CA ALA A 51 -9.56 -3.44 3.51
C ALA A 51 -8.41 -4.42 3.79
N LEU A 52 -7.18 -4.04 3.46
CA LEU A 52 -5.99 -4.85 3.71
C LEU A 52 -5.70 -5.00 5.21
N ARG A 53 -5.93 -3.95 5.99
CA ARG A 53 -5.80 -3.93 7.46
C ARG A 53 -6.70 -4.97 8.13
N ARG A 54 -7.90 -5.22 7.59
CA ARG A 54 -8.80 -6.27 8.09
C ARG A 54 -8.30 -7.69 7.83
N LEU A 55 -7.37 -7.86 6.89
CA LEU A 55 -6.74 -9.15 6.54
C LEU A 55 -5.42 -9.37 7.28
N ALA A 56 -4.87 -8.32 7.91
CA ALA A 56 -3.66 -8.41 8.71
C ALA A 56 -3.92 -9.26 9.96
N ILE A 57 -3.04 -10.22 10.20
CA ILE A 57 -3.10 -11.17 11.32
C ILE A 57 -1.96 -10.96 12.32
N SER A 58 -0.88 -10.26 11.93
CA SER A 58 0.27 -9.99 12.79
C SER A 58 0.44 -8.50 13.10
N GLU A 59 1.13 -8.20 14.20
CA GLU A 59 1.49 -6.81 14.54
C GLU A 59 2.42 -6.18 13.49
N ASP A 60 3.32 -6.97 12.88
CA ASP A 60 4.18 -6.51 11.80
C ASP A 60 3.36 -6.11 10.56
N GLU A 61 2.32 -6.88 10.20
CA GLU A 61 1.41 -6.58 9.09
C GLU A 61 0.59 -5.32 9.37
N LEU A 62 0.08 -5.16 10.59
CA LEU A 62 -0.64 -3.95 10.99
C LEU A 62 0.27 -2.72 11.01
N GLY A 63 1.52 -2.89 11.45
CA GLY A 63 2.54 -1.84 11.49
C GLY A 63 2.83 -1.31 10.10
N ILE A 64 3.16 -2.18 9.15
CA ILE A 64 3.51 -1.75 7.79
C ILE A 64 2.32 -1.12 7.06
N VAL A 65 1.10 -1.63 7.25
CA VAL A 65 -0.11 -1.01 6.67
C VAL A 65 -0.34 0.39 7.24
N GLY A 66 -0.15 0.58 8.55
CA GLY A 66 -0.28 1.90 9.19
C GLY A 66 0.79 2.90 8.76
N GLU A 67 2.03 2.45 8.49
CA GLU A 67 3.08 3.31 7.94
C GLU A 67 2.73 3.82 6.54
N ILE A 68 2.20 2.94 5.69
CA ILE A 68 1.77 3.27 4.32
C ILE A 68 0.53 4.17 4.34
N GLU A 69 -0.43 3.90 5.22
CA GLU A 69 -1.61 4.74 5.45
C GLU A 69 -1.19 6.16 5.84
N THR A 70 -0.28 6.30 6.82
CA THR A 70 0.30 7.59 7.22
C THR A 70 1.00 8.29 6.05
N ALA A 71 1.72 7.54 5.21
CA ALA A 71 2.37 8.08 4.03
C ALA A 71 1.37 8.63 3.00
N ALA A 72 0.31 7.86 2.72
CA ALA A 72 -0.76 8.23 1.80
C ALA A 72 -1.53 9.45 2.30
N GLU A 73 -1.90 9.51 3.58
CA GLU A 73 -2.56 10.67 4.20
C GLU A 73 -1.74 11.96 4.06
N ARG A 74 -0.42 11.87 4.22
CA ARG A 74 0.48 13.01 4.01
C ARG A 74 0.50 13.44 2.55
N CYS A 75 0.48 12.50 1.60
CA CYS A 75 0.43 12.83 0.19
C CYS A 75 -0.88 13.55 -0.18
N VAL A 76 -2.02 13.12 0.38
CA VAL A 76 -3.32 13.81 0.22
C VAL A 76 -3.27 15.23 0.76
N ARG A 77 -2.73 15.40 1.98
CA ARG A 77 -2.73 16.71 2.66
C ARG A 77 -1.82 17.73 1.99
N ASP A 78 -0.62 17.30 1.60
CA ASP A 78 0.42 18.22 1.16
C ASP A 78 0.31 18.51 -0.36
N GLY A 79 -0.39 17.65 -1.12
CA GLY A 79 -0.69 17.82 -2.54
C GLY A 79 0.53 17.69 -3.46
N GLY A 80 0.36 17.14 -4.67
CA GLY A 80 1.46 17.01 -5.64
C GLY A 80 2.62 16.08 -5.21
N LEU A 81 2.40 15.24 -4.20
CA LEU A 81 3.35 14.21 -3.77
C LEU A 81 3.00 12.87 -4.38
N GLU A 82 4.03 12.09 -4.71
CA GLU A 82 3.90 10.71 -5.17
C GLU A 82 4.34 9.74 -4.08
N LEU A 83 3.67 8.58 -4.02
CA LEU A 83 4.07 7.46 -3.18
C LEU A 83 4.67 6.37 -4.07
N HIS A 84 5.90 6.00 -3.76
CA HIS A 84 6.68 5.05 -4.53
C HIS A 84 6.82 3.75 -3.74
N PHE A 85 6.28 2.66 -4.29
CA PHE A 85 6.54 1.29 -3.85
C PHE A 85 7.69 0.76 -4.69
N LEU A 86 8.82 0.46 -4.06
CA LEU A 86 10.01 -0.05 -4.73
C LEU A 86 10.05 -1.57 -4.61
N GLY A 87 10.18 -2.25 -5.74
CA GLY A 87 10.52 -3.68 -5.75
C GLY A 87 12.00 -3.89 -5.46
N ASP A 88 12.34 -5.09 -4.99
CA ASP A 88 13.73 -5.53 -4.80
C ASP A 88 14.27 -6.23 -6.07
#